data_AF-A0A4P5SPR2-F1
#
_entry.id   AF-A0A4P5SPR2-F1
#
_cell.length_a   1.000
_cell.length_b   1.000
_cell.length_c   1.000
_cell.angle_alpha   90.00
_cell.angle_beta   90.00
_cell.angle_gamma   90.00
#
_symmetry.space_group_name_H-M   'P 1'
#
loop_
_entity.id
_entity.type
_entity.pdbx_description
1 polymer ?
#
loop_
_entity_poly.entity_id
_entity_poly.type
_entity_poly.pdbx_seq_one_letter_code
_entity_poly.pdbx_strand_id
1 'polypeptide(L)'
;MTFGKDAVRTVATGLLCLLLCAVDCAYAQTPEHIEAARLNLEKSSIHQGACTPVAESFLGWPGKTLQRCEYKHGDASGLAYVLDVKAETMAKWIETSCATQMAGVAACFDRILRCGTEKSDSVFVVGGNAIIKKNGVMLNNFIRNGVAINAAPNGKAEAVTLEDQEKLAKIPEADITAMLGGGGVAFWHTLPYQFAVKAIDLGVPAEMNTPDRRQKWLEIIRLEMLAALGKAENRFLSGWITAHPIMLRAGECPDDRDP
;
A
#
# COMPACT_ATOMS: atom_id res chain seq x y z
N MET A 1 16.17 -76.58 -47.60
CA MET A 1 17.12 -75.50 -47.96
C MET A 1 16.25 -74.26 -48.15
N THR A 2 16.22 -73.21 -47.33
CA THR A 2 17.09 -72.56 -46.33
C THR A 2 16.15 -71.87 -45.30
N PHE A 3 16.30 -72.10 -43.98
CA PHE A 3 16.78 -71.14 -42.94
C PHE A 3 16.43 -69.65 -43.20
N GLY A 4 15.92 -68.83 -42.28
CA GLY A 4 15.75 -68.85 -40.82
C GLY A 4 15.63 -67.40 -40.29
N LYS A 5 15.57 -67.26 -38.94
CA LYS A 5 15.79 -66.07 -38.09
C LYS A 5 14.55 -65.23 -37.71
N ASP A 6 14.04 -65.35 -36.47
CA ASP A 6 14.47 -64.72 -35.19
C ASP A 6 13.55 -63.51 -34.90
N ALA A 7 12.56 -63.59 -34.01
CA ALA A 7 12.66 -63.45 -32.56
C ALA A 7 13.26 -62.10 -32.11
N VAL A 8 12.42 -61.10 -31.79
CA VAL A 8 12.69 -60.14 -30.71
C VAL A 8 11.38 -59.78 -30.01
N ARG A 9 11.25 -60.29 -28.78
CA ARG A 9 10.43 -59.72 -27.69
C ARG A 9 11.12 -58.46 -27.20
N THR A 10 10.39 -57.36 -27.03
CA THR A 10 10.79 -56.30 -26.10
C THR A 10 9.58 -55.87 -25.28
N VAL A 11 9.60 -56.27 -24.02
CA VAL A 11 8.82 -55.68 -22.92
C VAL A 11 9.77 -54.74 -22.20
N ALA A 12 9.40 -53.47 -22.05
CA ALA A 12 9.80 -52.59 -20.93
C ALA A 12 9.15 -51.21 -21.12
N THR A 13 8.15 -50.85 -20.31
CA THR A 13 8.30 -49.89 -19.20
C THR A 13 8.90 -48.54 -19.61
N GLY A 14 8.08 -47.49 -19.58
CA GLY A 14 8.58 -46.13 -19.77
C GLY A 14 7.55 -45.06 -19.44
N LEU A 15 7.57 -44.62 -18.17
CA LEU A 15 7.21 -43.30 -17.68
C LEU A 15 5.78 -42.79 -17.93
N LEU A 16 4.93 -43.08 -16.94
CA LEU A 16 4.34 -42.06 -16.07
C LEU A 16 4.57 -40.61 -16.55
N CYS A 17 3.65 -40.09 -17.37
CA CYS A 17 3.60 -38.67 -17.73
C CYS A 17 3.06 -37.87 -16.53
N LEU A 18 3.82 -37.87 -15.43
CA LEU A 18 3.74 -36.91 -14.33
C LEU A 18 4.74 -35.79 -14.64
N LEU A 19 4.60 -35.19 -15.82
CA LEU A 19 5.32 -33.98 -16.19
C LEU A 19 4.38 -32.80 -15.93
N LEU A 20 4.46 -32.33 -14.69
CA LEU A 20 4.63 -30.91 -14.42
C LEU A 20 3.63 -30.01 -15.16
N CYS A 21 2.36 -30.13 -14.78
CA CYS A 21 1.67 -28.91 -14.42
C CYS A 21 2.50 -28.29 -13.27
N ALA A 22 3.54 -27.54 -13.61
CA ALA A 22 3.88 -26.36 -12.84
C ALA A 22 2.63 -25.50 -12.95
N VAL A 23 1.65 -25.84 -12.10
CA VAL A 23 0.60 -24.93 -11.71
C VAL A 23 1.39 -23.70 -11.33
N ASP A 24 1.25 -22.64 -12.12
CA ASP A 24 1.45 -21.31 -11.60
C ASP A 24 0.75 -21.35 -10.26
N CYS A 25 1.51 -21.48 -9.17
CA CYS A 25 1.00 -21.30 -7.84
C CYS A 25 0.67 -19.81 -7.78
N ALA A 26 -0.41 -19.42 -8.46
CA ALA A 26 -1.32 -18.43 -7.98
C ALA A 26 -1.51 -18.85 -6.53
N TYR A 27 -0.80 -18.16 -5.64
CA TYR A 27 -1.08 -18.19 -4.22
C TYR A 27 -2.58 -17.94 -4.15
N ALA A 28 -3.31 -19.03 -3.92
CA ALA A 28 -4.75 -19.02 -4.02
C ALA A 28 -5.17 -18.25 -2.79
N GLN A 29 -5.47 -16.97 -3.01
CA GLN A 29 -5.85 -16.05 -1.99
C GLN A 29 -6.94 -16.68 -1.13
N THR A 30 -6.64 -16.91 0.14
CA THR A 30 -7.53 -17.70 0.98
C THR A 30 -8.68 -16.82 1.46
N PRO A 31 -9.90 -17.37 1.63
CA PRO A 31 -11.01 -16.65 2.24
C PRO A 31 -10.63 -16.05 3.61
N GLU A 32 -9.77 -16.74 4.37
CA GLU A 32 -9.28 -16.28 5.67
C GLU A 32 -8.42 -15.02 5.55
N HIS A 33 -7.55 -14.93 4.55
CA HIS A 33 -6.73 -13.75 4.31
C HIS A 33 -7.57 -12.56 3.81
N ILE A 34 -8.57 -12.80 2.96
CA ILE A 34 -9.52 -11.76 2.53
C ILE A 34 -10.26 -11.21 3.76
N GLU A 35 -10.77 -12.10 4.61
CA GLU A 35 -11.49 -11.72 5.81
C GLU A 35 -10.59 -10.96 6.81
N ALA A 36 -9.35 -11.42 7.00
CA ALA A 36 -8.37 -10.72 7.83
C ALA A 36 -8.05 -9.32 7.30
N ALA A 37 -7.92 -9.15 5.98
CA ALA A 37 -7.73 -7.84 5.35
C ALA A 37 -8.97 -6.95 5.53
N ARG A 38 -10.19 -7.49 5.37
CA ARG A 38 -11.45 -6.76 5.61
C ARG A 38 -11.52 -6.25 7.05
N LEU A 39 -11.32 -7.14 8.02
CA LEU A 39 -11.29 -6.81 9.45
C LEU A 39 -10.19 -5.81 9.78
N ASN A 40 -9.08 -5.83 9.04
CA ASN A 40 -7.99 -4.87 9.21
C ASN A 40 -8.38 -3.46 8.75
N LEU A 41 -8.99 -3.33 7.57
CA LEU A 41 -9.49 -2.05 7.05
C LEU A 41 -10.58 -1.45 7.96
N GLU A 42 -11.47 -2.27 8.50
CA GLU A 42 -12.57 -1.83 9.37
C GLU A 42 -12.15 -1.35 10.77
N LYS A 43 -10.92 -1.65 11.20
CA LYS A 43 -10.38 -1.13 12.46
C LYS A 43 -10.10 0.38 12.41
N SER A 44 -9.94 0.92 11.21
CA SER A 44 -9.60 2.32 11.00
C SER A 44 -10.67 3.24 11.60
N SER A 45 -10.23 4.22 12.38
CA SER A 45 -11.09 5.32 12.85
C SER A 45 -11.72 6.09 11.69
N ILE A 46 -11.05 6.15 10.54
CA ILE A 46 -11.53 6.84 9.33
C ILE A 46 -12.68 6.06 8.70
N HIS A 47 -12.54 4.74 8.52
CA HIS A 47 -13.60 3.89 7.94
C HIS A 47 -14.81 3.72 8.87
N GLN A 48 -14.62 3.87 10.18
CA GLN A 48 -15.73 3.91 11.16
C GLN A 48 -16.51 5.24 11.15
N GLY A 49 -16.00 6.26 10.45
CA GLY A 49 -16.67 7.53 10.26
C GLY A 49 -17.81 7.49 9.24
N ALA A 50 -18.34 8.67 8.92
CA ALA A 50 -19.31 8.86 7.85
C ALA A 50 -18.59 8.94 6.49
N CYS A 51 -18.39 7.77 5.86
CA CYS A 51 -17.80 7.66 4.53
C CYS A 51 -18.86 7.68 3.43
N THR A 52 -18.66 8.53 2.43
CA THR A 52 -19.54 8.67 1.26
C THR A 52 -18.74 8.56 -0.03
N PRO A 53 -19.24 7.91 -1.09
CA PRO A 53 -18.56 7.88 -2.38
C PRO A 53 -18.33 9.28 -2.94
N VAL A 54 -17.17 9.51 -3.55
CA VAL A 54 -16.87 10.78 -4.22
C VAL A 54 -17.43 10.74 -5.65
N ALA A 55 -18.33 11.66 -5.99
CA ALA A 55 -18.95 11.68 -7.31
C ALA A 55 -17.99 12.14 -8.42
N GLU A 56 -17.20 13.17 -8.15
CA GLU A 56 -16.31 13.80 -9.13
C GLU A 56 -14.85 13.42 -8.94
N SER A 57 -14.00 13.72 -9.92
CA SER A 57 -12.56 13.54 -9.73
C SER A 57 -12.06 14.46 -8.62
N PHE A 58 -11.30 13.89 -7.69
CA PHE A 58 -10.60 14.65 -6.68
C PHE A 58 -9.13 14.71 -7.05
N LEU A 59 -8.69 15.86 -7.58
CA LEU A 59 -7.26 16.14 -7.81
C LEU A 59 -6.55 15.07 -8.65
N GLY A 60 -7.20 14.63 -9.74
CA GLY A 60 -6.67 13.62 -10.66
C GLY A 60 -6.94 12.17 -10.23
N TRP A 61 -7.54 11.94 -9.07
CA TRP A 61 -8.07 10.63 -8.68
C TRP A 61 -9.50 10.47 -9.21
N PRO A 62 -9.87 9.32 -9.81
CA PRO A 62 -11.25 9.06 -10.19
C PRO A 62 -12.17 9.00 -8.96
N GLY A 63 -13.29 9.74 -8.95
CA GLY A 63 -14.19 9.76 -7.79
C GLY A 63 -14.70 8.37 -7.37
N LYS A 64 -14.98 7.50 -8.36
CA LYS A 64 -15.42 6.11 -8.14
C LYS A 64 -14.44 5.22 -7.36
N THR A 65 -13.17 5.63 -7.22
CA THR A 65 -12.17 4.89 -6.44
C THR A 65 -11.98 5.50 -5.06
N LEU A 66 -12.73 6.55 -4.71
CA LEU A 66 -12.55 7.30 -3.49
C LEU A 66 -13.81 7.32 -2.63
N GLN A 67 -13.57 7.41 -1.33
CA GLN A 67 -14.58 7.78 -0.34
C GLN A 67 -14.12 9.06 0.37
N ARG A 68 -15.06 9.96 0.63
CA ARG A 68 -14.88 11.10 1.53
C ARG A 68 -15.43 10.70 2.90
N CYS A 69 -14.57 10.69 3.91
CA CYS A 69 -14.88 10.27 5.25
C CYS A 69 -14.74 11.42 6.23
N GLU A 70 -15.85 11.77 6.90
CA GLU A 70 -15.82 12.61 8.11
C GLU A 70 -15.81 11.70 9.33
N TYR A 71 -14.84 11.88 10.22
CA TYR A 71 -14.60 10.91 11.28
C TYR A 71 -14.09 11.58 12.56
N LYS A 72 -14.04 10.80 13.64
CA LYS A 72 -13.44 11.22 14.92
C LYS A 72 -12.32 10.26 15.30
N HIS A 73 -11.25 10.82 15.84
CA HIS A 73 -10.16 10.06 16.45
C HIS A 73 -9.90 10.65 17.84
N GLY A 74 -10.47 10.02 18.88
CA GLY A 74 -10.63 10.66 20.18
C GLY A 74 -11.54 11.88 20.09
N ASP A 75 -11.11 13.02 20.65
CA ASP A 75 -11.87 14.26 20.63
C ASP A 75 -11.66 15.10 19.35
N ALA A 76 -10.69 14.73 18.51
CA ALA A 76 -10.39 15.42 17.27
C ALA A 76 -11.31 14.95 16.13
N SER A 77 -11.76 15.89 15.31
CA SER A 77 -12.53 15.60 14.09
C SER A 77 -11.63 15.70 12.87
N GLY A 78 -11.76 14.74 11.96
CA GLY A 78 -10.98 14.68 10.73
C GLY A 78 -11.86 14.56 9.50
N LEU A 79 -11.30 14.98 8.37
CA LEU A 79 -11.87 14.81 7.04
C LEU A 79 -10.79 14.24 6.12
N ALA A 80 -11.02 13.04 5.60
CA ALA A 80 -10.07 12.35 4.74
C ALA A 80 -10.75 11.88 3.46
N TYR A 81 -10.02 11.99 2.36
CA TYR A 81 -10.30 11.31 1.11
C TYR A 81 -9.47 10.03 1.11
N VAL A 82 -10.12 8.88 1.03
CA VAL A 82 -9.48 7.56 1.12
C VAL A 82 -9.68 6.79 -0.17
N LEU A 83 -8.66 6.07 -0.59
CA LEU A 83 -8.75 5.11 -1.68
C LEU A 83 -9.56 3.90 -1.21
N ASP A 84 -10.62 3.57 -1.94
CA ASP A 84 -11.46 2.41 -1.69
C ASP A 84 -10.75 1.14 -2.17
N VAL A 85 -9.87 0.62 -1.31
CA VAL A 85 -9.14 -0.62 -1.55
C VAL A 85 -9.95 -1.79 -1.02
N LYS A 86 -10.38 -2.66 -1.93
CA LYS A 86 -11.10 -3.89 -1.56
C LYS A 86 -10.21 -4.83 -0.75
N ALA A 87 -10.81 -5.59 0.16
CA ALA A 87 -10.12 -6.57 0.98
C ALA A 87 -9.38 -7.61 0.12
N GLU A 88 -9.97 -8.03 -1.00
CA GLU A 88 -9.33 -8.93 -1.96
C GLU A 88 -8.09 -8.30 -2.58
N THR A 89 -8.15 -7.02 -2.94
CA THR A 89 -6.98 -6.31 -3.48
C THR A 89 -5.86 -6.22 -2.44
N MET A 90 -6.19 -5.84 -1.20
CA MET A 90 -5.22 -5.76 -0.10
C MET A 90 -4.55 -7.11 0.17
N ALA A 91 -5.34 -8.17 0.39
CA ALA A 91 -4.79 -9.48 0.70
C ALA A 91 -3.93 -10.01 -0.46
N LYS A 92 -4.33 -9.78 -1.71
CA LYS A 92 -3.53 -10.15 -2.89
C LYS A 92 -2.18 -9.44 -2.94
N TRP A 93 -2.15 -8.14 -2.65
CA TRP A 93 -0.90 -7.38 -2.58
C TRP A 93 0.05 -7.92 -1.51
N ILE A 94 -0.49 -8.24 -0.33
CA ILE A 94 0.29 -8.77 0.79
C ILE A 94 0.82 -10.16 0.48
N GLU A 95 -0.03 -11.09 0.02
CA GLU A 95 0.38 -12.45 -0.34
C GLU A 95 1.46 -12.44 -1.42
N THR A 96 1.27 -11.65 -2.48
CA THR A 96 2.23 -11.51 -3.57
C THR A 96 3.57 -10.99 -3.06
N SER A 97 3.55 -9.99 -2.18
CA SER A 97 4.77 -9.42 -1.62
C SER A 97 5.44 -10.38 -0.64
N CYS A 98 4.67 -11.13 0.16
CA CYS A 98 5.19 -12.14 1.07
C CYS A 98 5.85 -13.30 0.32
N ALA A 99 5.21 -13.78 -0.75
CA ALA A 99 5.74 -14.84 -1.60
C ALA A 99 7.08 -14.44 -2.26
N THR A 100 7.16 -13.20 -2.75
CA THR A 100 8.30 -12.75 -3.56
C THR A 100 9.44 -12.16 -2.72
N GLN A 101 9.14 -11.44 -1.64
CA GLN A 101 10.14 -10.71 -0.86
C GLN A 101 10.46 -11.37 0.49
N MET A 102 9.55 -12.21 1.01
CA MET A 102 9.66 -12.82 2.35
C MET A 102 9.46 -14.34 2.31
N ALA A 103 9.92 -14.97 1.21
CA ALA A 103 9.84 -16.41 1.05
C ALA A 103 10.37 -17.16 2.28
N GLY A 104 9.59 -18.15 2.75
CA GLY A 104 9.90 -18.95 3.93
C GLY A 104 9.46 -18.35 5.27
N VAL A 105 8.86 -17.16 5.29
CA VAL A 105 8.36 -16.53 6.53
C VAL A 105 6.87 -16.86 6.71
N ALA A 106 6.57 -17.89 7.50
CA ALA A 106 5.21 -18.42 7.68
C ALA A 106 4.18 -17.37 8.16
N ALA A 107 4.59 -16.42 9.00
CA ALA A 107 3.71 -15.38 9.55
C ALA A 107 3.81 -14.04 8.79
N CYS A 108 4.25 -14.04 7.52
CA CYS A 108 4.45 -12.79 6.78
C CYS A 108 3.14 -12.00 6.63
N PHE A 109 2.05 -12.65 6.22
CA PHE A 109 0.77 -11.98 5.96
C PHE A 109 0.27 -11.20 7.19
N ASP A 110 0.18 -11.86 8.34
CA ASP A 110 -0.26 -11.26 9.60
C ASP A 110 0.66 -10.13 10.06
N ARG A 111 1.97 -10.27 9.87
CA ARG A 111 2.94 -9.21 10.19
C ARG A 111 2.70 -7.97 9.34
N ILE A 112 2.51 -8.13 8.03
CA ILE A 112 2.27 -6.99 7.13
C ILE A 112 0.94 -6.30 7.46
N LEU A 113 -0.13 -7.06 7.74
CA LEU A 113 -1.41 -6.47 8.18
C LEU A 113 -1.27 -5.69 9.49
N ARG A 114 -0.57 -6.26 10.47
CA ARG A 114 -0.31 -5.59 11.75
C ARG A 114 0.47 -4.28 11.52
N CYS A 115 1.53 -4.31 10.72
CA CYS A 115 2.30 -3.10 10.43
C CYS A 115 1.50 -2.04 9.68
N GLY A 116 0.59 -2.43 8.77
CA GLY A 116 -0.34 -1.49 8.14
C GLY A 116 -1.22 -0.75 9.15
N THR A 117 -1.65 -1.45 10.20
CA THR A 117 -2.43 -0.85 11.30
C THR A 117 -1.60 0.13 12.11
N GLU A 118 -0.39 -0.28 12.53
CA GLU A 118 0.49 0.53 13.37
C GLU A 118 0.98 1.80 12.65
N LYS A 119 1.19 1.74 11.33
CA LYS A 119 1.69 2.86 10.54
C LYS A 119 0.60 3.83 10.09
N SER A 120 -0.52 3.30 9.61
CA SER A 120 -1.48 4.07 8.82
C SER A 120 -2.92 3.95 9.30
N ASP A 121 -3.17 3.33 10.46
CA ASP A 121 -4.53 2.96 10.90
C ASP A 121 -5.28 2.17 9.81
N SER A 122 -4.53 1.39 9.02
CA SER A 122 -5.02 0.57 7.91
C SER A 122 -5.82 1.33 6.85
N VAL A 123 -5.49 2.59 6.54
CA VAL A 123 -6.23 3.39 5.57
C VAL A 123 -5.36 4.06 4.50
N PHE A 124 -5.81 4.01 3.26
CA PHE A 124 -5.13 4.64 2.11
C PHE A 124 -5.60 6.08 1.93
N VAL A 125 -5.21 6.97 2.84
CA VAL A 125 -5.55 8.39 2.72
C VAL A 125 -4.85 8.99 1.51
N VAL A 126 -5.61 9.50 0.54
CA VAL A 126 -5.07 10.20 -0.64
C VAL A 126 -5.09 11.72 -0.46
N GLY A 127 -5.92 12.24 0.44
CA GLY A 127 -6.00 13.68 0.70
C GLY A 127 -6.74 14.01 2.00
N GLY A 128 -6.58 15.23 2.50
CA GLY A 128 -7.26 15.70 3.70
C GLY A 128 -6.43 15.49 4.97
N ASN A 129 -7.08 15.45 6.13
CA ASN A 129 -6.45 15.41 7.44
C ASN A 129 -6.61 14.04 8.08
N ALA A 130 -5.52 13.29 8.18
CA ALA A 130 -5.43 11.99 8.80
C ALA A 130 -4.93 12.11 10.26
N ILE A 131 -5.78 12.54 11.20
CA ILE A 131 -5.41 12.71 12.62
C ILE A 131 -4.55 11.54 13.13
N ILE A 132 -3.36 11.86 13.63
CA ILE A 132 -2.42 10.88 14.20
C ILE A 132 -2.29 11.09 15.71
N LYS A 133 -2.07 10.00 16.46
CA LYS A 133 -1.76 10.04 17.89
C LYS A 133 -0.26 9.96 18.10
N LYS A 134 0.36 11.01 18.63
CA LYS A 134 1.78 11.04 18.99
C LYS A 134 1.97 11.41 20.45
N ASN A 135 2.63 10.55 21.22
CA ASN A 135 2.86 10.74 22.67
C ASN A 135 1.58 11.09 23.45
N GLY A 136 0.46 10.43 23.10
CA GLY A 136 -0.84 10.67 23.73
C GLY A 136 -1.63 11.88 23.20
N VAL A 137 -1.04 12.69 22.33
CA VAL A 137 -1.66 13.90 21.76
C VAL A 137 -2.15 13.62 20.34
N MET A 138 -3.38 14.04 20.03
CA MET A 138 -3.92 14.00 18.67
C MET A 138 -3.40 15.20 17.90
N LEU A 139 -2.79 14.96 16.75
CA LEU A 139 -2.19 15.97 15.88
C LEU A 139 -2.83 15.89 14.50
N ASN A 140 -3.05 17.05 13.88
CA ASN A 140 -3.41 17.10 12.47
C ASN A 140 -2.26 16.54 11.62
N ASN A 141 -2.61 15.75 10.59
CA ASN A 141 -1.69 15.22 9.59
C ASN A 141 -2.28 15.41 8.19
N PHE A 142 -1.96 16.53 7.53
CA PHE A 142 -2.49 16.83 6.20
C PHE A 142 -1.75 16.03 5.12
N ILE A 143 -2.52 15.31 4.31
CA ILE A 143 -2.06 14.42 3.25
C ILE A 143 -2.41 15.00 1.87
N ARG A 144 -1.52 14.82 0.90
CA ARG A 144 -1.77 15.02 -0.54
C ARG A 144 -1.17 13.87 -1.36
N ASN A 145 -1.99 13.29 -2.25
CA ASN A 145 -1.70 12.08 -3.03
C ASN A 145 -0.97 11.00 -2.20
N GLY A 146 -1.43 10.77 -0.97
CA GLY A 146 -0.83 9.77 -0.09
C GLY A 146 0.49 10.18 0.55
N VAL A 147 0.86 11.46 0.63
CA VAL A 147 2.05 11.94 1.33
C VAL A 147 1.68 13.03 2.33
N ALA A 148 2.27 13.01 3.52
CA ALA A 148 2.13 14.10 4.48
C ALA A 148 2.81 15.37 3.95
N ILE A 149 2.10 16.50 3.91
CA ILE A 149 2.59 17.77 3.40
C ILE A 149 2.73 18.81 4.50
N ASN A 150 3.56 19.81 4.27
CA ASN A 150 3.58 20.97 5.15
C ASN A 150 2.32 21.81 4.95
N ALA A 151 1.49 21.90 5.99
CA ALA A 151 0.31 22.77 6.07
C ALA A 151 0.33 23.48 7.43
N ALA A 152 -0.25 24.67 7.53
CA ALA A 152 -0.14 25.51 8.74
C ALA A 152 -0.61 24.80 10.04
N PRO A 153 -1.68 23.98 10.04
CA PRO A 153 -2.10 23.27 11.25
C PRO A 153 -1.37 21.94 11.47
N ASN A 154 -0.49 21.54 10.56
CA ASN A 154 0.09 20.20 10.57
C ASN A 154 1.01 20.00 11.78
N GLY A 155 0.90 18.84 12.43
CA GLY A 155 1.64 18.54 13.66
C GLY A 155 1.18 19.32 14.90
N LYS A 156 0.06 20.05 14.81
CA LYS A 156 -0.56 20.75 15.95
C LYS A 156 -1.83 20.04 16.39
N ALA A 157 -2.16 20.18 17.67
CA ALA A 157 -3.39 19.66 18.28
C ALA A 157 -4.58 20.62 18.15
N GLU A 158 -4.41 21.77 17.49
CA GLU A 158 -5.48 22.75 17.32
C GLU A 158 -6.62 22.17 16.49
N ALA A 159 -7.86 22.41 16.93
CA ALA A 159 -9.03 22.00 16.19
C ALA A 159 -9.11 22.79 14.88
N VAL A 160 -9.22 22.09 13.75
CA VAL A 160 -9.44 22.68 12.43
C VAL A 160 -10.88 22.36 12.02
N THR A 161 -11.64 23.37 11.59
CA THR A 161 -13.02 23.15 11.16
C THR A 161 -13.06 22.22 9.95
N LEU A 162 -14.14 21.44 9.78
CA LEU A 162 -14.27 20.55 8.60
C LEU A 162 -14.21 21.33 7.28
N GLU A 163 -14.73 22.57 7.26
CA GLU A 163 -14.65 23.44 6.09
C GLU A 163 -13.19 23.83 5.76
N ASP A 164 -12.39 24.17 6.77
CA ASP A 164 -10.98 24.49 6.54
C ASP A 164 -10.17 23.24 6.19
N GLN A 165 -10.48 22.09 6.78
CA GLN A 165 -9.87 20.81 6.38
C GLN A 165 -10.16 20.48 4.92
N GLU A 166 -11.40 20.69 4.46
CA GLU A 166 -11.82 20.49 3.08
C GLU A 166 -11.07 21.43 2.11
N LYS A 167 -10.87 22.70 2.48
CA LYS A 167 -10.06 23.65 1.70
C LYS A 167 -8.60 23.21 1.62
N LEU A 168 -8.02 22.81 2.75
CA LEU A 168 -6.63 22.34 2.82
C LEU A 168 -6.43 21.02 2.05
N ALA A 169 -7.43 20.13 2.04
CA ALA A 169 -7.41 18.90 1.24
C ALA A 169 -7.26 19.17 -0.27
N LYS A 170 -7.74 20.34 -0.73
CA LYS A 170 -7.77 20.76 -2.14
C LYS A 170 -6.64 21.70 -2.54
N ILE A 171 -5.61 21.86 -1.71
CA ILE A 171 -4.45 22.69 -2.05
C ILE A 171 -3.83 22.20 -3.38
N PRO A 172 -3.61 23.12 -4.35
CA PRO A 172 -2.89 22.81 -5.59
C PRO A 172 -1.50 22.23 -5.34
N GLU A 173 -1.05 21.31 -6.19
CA GLU A 173 0.27 20.68 -6.02
C GLU A 173 1.43 21.69 -6.14
N ALA A 174 1.21 22.78 -6.89
CA ALA A 174 2.13 23.90 -7.00
C ALA A 174 2.37 24.64 -5.68
N ASP A 175 1.39 24.61 -4.77
CA ASP A 175 1.46 25.32 -3.49
C ASP A 175 2.08 24.46 -2.38
N ILE A 176 2.46 23.21 -2.68
CA ILE A 176 3.10 22.32 -1.73
C ILE A 176 4.56 22.72 -1.57
N THR A 177 4.86 23.35 -0.44
CA THR A 177 6.18 23.87 -0.11
C THR A 177 7.15 22.80 0.40
N ALA A 178 6.64 21.76 1.07
CA ALA A 178 7.43 20.65 1.58
C ALA A 178 6.59 19.38 1.78
N MET A 179 7.28 18.24 1.77
CA MET A 179 6.74 16.93 2.15
C MET A 179 7.39 16.49 3.46
N LEU A 180 6.57 16.08 4.42
CA LEU A 180 7.04 15.57 5.70
C LEU A 180 7.48 14.11 5.56
N GLY A 181 8.30 13.65 6.51
CA GLY A 181 8.78 12.26 6.53
C GLY A 181 9.53 11.87 5.26
N GLY A 182 10.26 12.80 4.63
CA GLY A 182 11.00 12.56 3.40
C GLY A 182 10.15 12.22 2.16
N GLY A 183 8.83 12.43 2.23
CA GLY A 183 7.90 12.07 1.16
C GLY A 183 7.44 10.62 1.18
N GLY A 184 7.52 9.94 2.33
CA GLY A 184 6.99 8.58 2.49
C GLY A 184 5.49 8.49 2.19
N VAL A 185 5.09 7.41 1.51
CA VAL A 185 3.68 7.16 1.19
C VAL A 185 2.92 6.74 2.45
N ALA A 186 1.90 7.48 2.85
CA ALA A 186 1.19 7.41 4.13
C ALA A 186 0.64 6.03 4.54
N PHE A 187 0.47 5.08 3.61
CA PHE A 187 0.06 3.72 4.00
C PHE A 187 1.25 2.87 4.47
N TRP A 188 2.17 2.55 3.56
CA TRP A 188 3.31 1.66 3.84
C TRP A 188 4.54 2.40 4.39
N HIS A 189 4.51 3.72 4.35
CA HIS A 189 5.62 4.63 4.65
C HIS A 189 6.83 4.41 3.73
N THR A 190 6.61 3.84 2.54
CA THR A 190 7.64 3.63 1.53
C THR A 190 8.25 4.96 1.12
N LEU A 191 9.54 5.14 1.37
CA LEU A 191 10.28 6.34 0.97
C LEU A 191 10.59 6.32 -0.54
N PRO A 192 10.79 7.48 -1.18
CA PRO A 192 11.05 7.56 -2.63
C PRO A 192 12.20 6.66 -3.09
N TYR A 193 13.32 6.63 -2.35
CA TYR A 193 14.47 5.80 -2.71
C TYR A 193 14.19 4.29 -2.56
N GLN A 194 13.36 3.88 -1.60
CA GLN A 194 12.95 2.48 -1.42
C GLN A 194 12.06 2.03 -2.58
N PHE A 195 11.15 2.91 -3.02
CA PHE A 195 10.30 2.68 -4.18
C PHE A 195 11.10 2.66 -5.49
N ALA A 196 12.08 3.55 -5.65
CA ALA A 196 12.90 3.65 -6.87
C ALA A 196 13.57 2.33 -7.26
N VAL A 197 13.95 1.49 -6.29
CA VAL A 197 14.52 0.16 -6.54
C VAL A 197 13.55 -0.77 -7.27
N LYS A 198 12.23 -0.58 -7.09
CA LYS A 198 11.17 -1.37 -7.74
C LYS A 198 10.61 -0.72 -9.02
N ALA A 199 10.98 0.52 -9.29
CA ALA A 199 10.39 1.35 -10.35
C ALA A 199 11.43 2.28 -11.00
N ILE A 200 12.59 1.72 -11.36
CA ILE A 200 13.72 2.45 -11.96
C ILE A 200 13.27 3.19 -13.24
N ASP A 201 12.29 2.62 -13.95
CA ASP A 201 11.71 3.16 -15.18
C ASP A 201 10.93 4.47 -15.01
N LEU A 202 10.48 4.80 -13.80
CA LEU A 202 9.62 5.98 -13.56
C LEU A 202 10.41 7.27 -13.27
N GLY A 203 11.73 7.17 -13.12
CA GLY A 203 12.59 8.32 -12.84
C GLY A 203 12.22 9.03 -11.54
N VAL A 204 12.02 8.25 -10.47
CA VAL A 204 11.68 8.73 -9.12
C VAL A 204 12.72 9.78 -8.68
N PRO A 205 12.30 10.98 -8.24
CA PRO A 205 13.25 11.97 -7.76
C PRO A 205 13.98 11.48 -6.51
N ALA A 206 15.31 11.66 -6.47
CA ALA A 206 16.12 11.29 -5.31
C ALA A 206 15.81 12.14 -4.06
N GLU A 207 15.33 13.36 -4.26
CA GLU A 207 15.01 14.34 -3.22
C GLU A 207 13.75 15.13 -3.56
N MET A 208 13.07 15.67 -2.55
CA MET A 208 11.81 16.42 -2.67
C MET A 208 11.97 17.93 -2.41
N ASN A 209 13.15 18.47 -2.76
CA ASN A 209 13.55 19.85 -2.44
C ASN A 209 13.06 20.92 -3.43
N THR A 210 12.66 20.55 -4.67
CA THR A 210 12.10 21.50 -5.64
C THR A 210 10.61 21.24 -5.89
N PRO A 211 9.83 22.26 -6.29
CA PRO A 211 8.42 22.08 -6.66
C PRO A 211 8.20 21.00 -7.72
N ASP A 212 8.98 21.00 -8.80
CA ASP A 212 8.85 20.02 -9.89
C ASP A 212 9.10 18.58 -9.41
N ARG A 213 10.09 18.37 -8.55
CA ARG A 213 10.38 17.05 -7.98
C ARG A 213 9.23 16.58 -7.08
N ARG A 214 8.67 17.46 -6.26
CA ARG A 214 7.50 17.17 -5.43
C ARG A 214 6.28 16.82 -6.28
N GLN A 215 5.96 17.61 -7.30
CA GLN A 215 4.85 17.33 -8.22
C GLN A 215 5.03 15.99 -8.92
N LYS A 216 6.23 15.73 -9.47
CA LYS A 216 6.54 14.44 -10.10
C LYS A 216 6.34 13.27 -9.14
N TRP A 217 6.73 13.40 -7.88
CA TRP A 217 6.54 12.35 -6.90
C TRP A 217 5.06 12.11 -6.56
N LEU A 218 4.29 13.18 -6.34
CA LEU A 218 2.83 13.09 -6.13
C LEU A 218 2.12 12.45 -7.32
N GLU A 219 2.57 12.74 -8.54
CA GLU A 219 2.06 12.13 -9.76
C GLU A 219 2.39 10.63 -9.82
N ILE A 220 3.65 10.25 -9.59
CA ILE A 220 4.07 8.84 -9.55
C ILE A 220 3.22 8.06 -8.55
N ILE A 221 3.03 8.56 -7.33
CA ILE A 221 2.23 7.87 -6.32
C ILE A 221 0.81 7.65 -6.80
N ARG A 222 0.17 8.69 -7.33
CA ARG A 222 -1.21 8.60 -7.83
C ARG A 222 -1.32 7.56 -8.95
N LEU A 223 -0.46 7.64 -9.97
CA LEU A 223 -0.51 6.74 -11.11
C LEU A 223 -0.23 5.29 -10.71
N GLU A 224 0.76 5.07 -9.85
CA GLU A 224 1.16 3.73 -9.43
C GLU A 224 0.15 3.09 -8.49
N MET A 225 -0.44 3.84 -7.56
CA MET A 225 -1.52 3.31 -6.72
C MET A 225 -2.77 2.99 -7.54
N LEU A 226 -3.16 3.83 -8.50
CA LEU A 226 -4.27 3.54 -9.41
C LEU A 226 -4.00 2.29 -10.27
N ALA A 227 -2.78 2.15 -10.78
CA ALA A 227 -2.39 0.96 -11.52
C ALA A 227 -2.38 -0.30 -10.64
N ALA A 228 -1.95 -0.19 -9.38
CA ALA A 228 -1.89 -1.30 -8.44
C ALA A 228 -3.28 -1.88 -8.14
N LEU A 229 -4.36 -1.08 -8.18
CA LEU A 229 -5.73 -1.57 -7.94
C LEU A 229 -6.15 -2.70 -8.89
N GLY A 230 -5.57 -2.73 -10.10
CA GLY A 230 -5.81 -3.77 -11.10
C GLY A 230 -4.72 -4.86 -11.16
N LYS A 231 -3.70 -4.81 -10.29
CA LYS A 231 -2.53 -5.69 -10.32
C LYS A 231 -2.40 -6.52 -9.05
N ALA A 232 -1.69 -7.65 -9.15
CA ALA A 232 -1.35 -8.49 -8.00
C ALA A 232 -0.26 -7.84 -7.12
N GLU A 233 0.63 -7.07 -7.74
CA GLU A 233 1.73 -6.40 -7.05
C GLU A 233 1.37 -4.95 -6.71
N ASN A 234 1.76 -4.53 -5.51
CA ASN A 234 1.87 -3.14 -5.12
C ASN A 234 3.35 -2.81 -4.91
N ARG A 235 3.94 -2.01 -5.81
CA ARG A 235 5.37 -1.68 -5.79
C ARG A 235 5.77 -0.86 -4.55
N PHE A 236 4.87 -0.10 -3.94
CA PHE A 236 5.14 0.58 -2.68
C PHE A 236 5.33 -0.42 -1.54
N LEU A 237 4.42 -1.39 -1.42
CA LEU A 237 4.55 -2.47 -0.43
C LEU A 237 5.82 -3.30 -0.68
N SER A 238 6.07 -3.68 -1.93
CA SER A 238 7.26 -4.41 -2.34
C SER A 238 8.55 -3.66 -1.97
N GLY A 239 8.62 -2.36 -2.28
CA GLY A 239 9.75 -1.51 -1.94
C GLY A 239 9.99 -1.39 -0.42
N TRP A 240 8.91 -1.22 0.34
CA TRP A 240 8.99 -1.16 1.80
C TRP A 240 9.47 -2.47 2.40
N ILE A 241 8.92 -3.63 2.00
CA ILE A 241 9.35 -4.93 2.52
C ILE A 241 10.83 -5.20 2.20
N THR A 242 11.27 -4.90 0.97
CA THR A 242 12.67 -5.11 0.56
C THR A 242 13.65 -4.20 1.30
N ALA A 243 13.22 -3.02 1.73
CA ALA A 243 14.06 -2.14 2.53
C ALA A 243 14.25 -2.62 3.98
N HIS A 244 13.32 -3.42 4.53
CA HIS A 244 13.34 -3.79 5.95
C HIS A 244 13.24 -5.32 6.22
N PRO A 245 13.99 -6.17 5.51
CA PRO A 245 13.83 -7.61 5.59
C PRO A 245 14.21 -8.18 6.96
N ILE A 246 15.17 -7.55 7.67
CA ILE A 246 15.65 -8.02 8.97
C ILE A 246 14.59 -7.81 10.05
N MET A 247 14.10 -6.57 10.21
CA MET A 247 13.05 -6.23 11.19
C MET A 247 11.79 -7.05 10.96
N LEU A 248 11.32 -7.15 9.71
CA LEU A 248 10.13 -7.91 9.38
C LEU A 248 10.30 -9.42 9.65
N ARG A 249 11.51 -9.98 9.48
CA ARG A 249 11.82 -11.37 9.84
C ARG A 249 11.87 -11.57 11.36
N ALA A 250 12.37 -10.59 12.11
CA ALA A 250 12.30 -10.56 13.58
C ALA A 250 10.85 -10.41 14.09
N GLY A 251 9.92 -10.00 13.23
CA GLY A 251 8.51 -9.81 13.59
C GLY A 251 8.22 -8.42 14.13
N GLU A 252 9.11 -7.47 13.89
CA GLU A 252 8.98 -6.06 14.25
C GLU A 252 8.44 -5.24 13.06
N CYS A 253 7.73 -4.15 13.34
CA CYS A 253 7.31 -3.20 12.35
C CYS A 253 8.32 -2.05 12.31
N PRO A 254 9.01 -1.82 11.17
CA PRO A 254 9.99 -0.76 11.06
C PRO A 254 9.44 0.61 11.47
N ASP A 255 10.15 1.35 12.34
CA ASP A 255 9.85 2.76 12.60
C ASP A 255 10.36 3.59 11.41
N ASP A 256 9.72 4.73 11.13
CA ASP A 256 10.10 5.66 10.07
C ASP A 256 11.46 6.35 10.33
N ARG A 257 12.08 6.04 11.47
CA ARG A 257 13.38 6.56 11.92
C ARG A 257 14.54 5.62 11.63
N ASP A 258 14.30 4.39 11.18
CA ASP A 258 15.34 3.38 10.97
C ASP A 258 15.43 3.03 9.46
N PRO A 259 16.34 3.66 8.70
CA PRO A 259 16.53 3.41 7.27
C PRO A 259 17.11 2.02 6.96
#